data_AF-A0A1A7QLL1-F1
#
_entry.id   AF-A0A1A7QLL1-F1
#
_cell.length_a   1.000
_cell.length_b   1.000
_cell.length_c   1.000
_cell.angle_alpha   90.00
_cell.angle_beta   90.00
_cell.angle_gamma   90.00
#
_symmetry.space_group_name_H-M   'P 1'
#
loop_
_entity.id
_entity.type
_entity.pdbx_description
1 polymer ?
#
loop_
_entity_poly.entity_id
_entity_poly.type
_entity_poly.pdbx_seq_one_letter_code
_entity_poly.pdbx_strand_id
1 'polypeptide(L)'
;MSDNVALALIVYTGLQIFMTVNALKAGFSSILPYVALVFLVGAVIPGCRWFERRWLNLADGDAHDPQLSGAYRRDQIALWVLAIGLPVLLTALFKTMF
;
A
#
# COMPACT_ATOMS: atom_id res chain seq x y z
N MET A 1 9.86 7.65 -9.14
CA MET A 1 8.70 6.85 -8.64
C MET A 1 9.13 5.59 -7.92
N SER A 2 10.07 4.79 -8.46
CA SER A 2 10.55 3.54 -7.86
C SER A 2 10.92 3.65 -6.37
N ASP A 3 11.69 4.67 -5.97
CA ASP A 3 12.06 4.85 -4.55
C ASP A 3 10.85 5.06 -3.61
N ASN A 4 9.81 5.74 -4.09
CA ASN A 4 8.58 5.93 -3.32
C ASN A 4 7.79 4.62 -3.22
N VAL A 5 7.76 3.82 -4.29
CA VAL A 5 7.16 2.48 -4.27
C VAL A 5 7.89 1.59 -3.27
N ALA A 6 9.22 1.59 -3.29
CA ALA A 6 10.05 0.82 -2.37
C ALA A 6 9.82 1.24 -0.91
N LEU A 7 9.84 2.55 -0.62
CA LEU A 7 9.53 3.06 0.72
C LEU A 7 8.11 2.68 1.17
N ALA A 8 7.12 2.79 0.29
CA ALA A 8 5.75 2.42 0.63
C ALA A 8 5.61 0.93 0.91
N LEU A 9 6.33 0.06 0.20
CA LEU A 9 6.35 -1.38 0.49
C LEU A 9 6.98 -1.68 1.86
N ILE A 10 8.05 -0.98 2.21
CA ILE A 10 8.68 -1.10 3.54
C ILE A 10 7.71 -0.66 4.64
N VAL A 11 7.08 0.51 4.49
CA VAL A 11 6.11 1.03 5.47
C VAL A 11 4.89 0.12 5.57
N TYR A 12 4.33 -0.30 4.43
CA TYR A 12 3.23 -1.25 4.36
C TYR A 12 3.55 -2.54 5.12
N THR A 13 4.72 -3.12 4.86
CA THR A 13 5.15 -4.37 5.50
C THR A 13 5.35 -4.18 7.00
N GLY A 14 6.01 -3.09 7.41
CA GLY A 14 6.17 -2.75 8.82
C GLY A 14 4.83 -2.62 9.53
N LEU A 15 3.90 -1.85 8.94
CA LEU A 15 2.56 -1.67 9.49
C LEU A 15 1.80 -2.99 9.56
N GLN A 16 1.90 -3.82 8.52
CA GLN A 16 1.26 -5.13 8.46
C GLN A 16 1.73 -6.04 9.58
N ILE A 17 3.04 -6.10 9.84
CA ILE A 17 3.60 -6.89 10.94
C ILE A 17 3.08 -6.38 12.29
N PHE A 18 3.15 -5.07 12.54
CA PHE A 18 2.69 -4.52 13.81
C PHE A 18 1.19 -4.78 14.04
N MET A 19 0.37 -4.59 13.02
CA MET A 19 -1.07 -4.79 13.11
C MET A 19 -1.44 -6.27 13.31
N THR A 20 -0.82 -7.16 12.53
CA THR A 20 -1.07 -8.61 12.65
C THR A 20 -0.59 -9.17 13.98
N VAL A 21 0.58 -8.75 14.47
CA VAL A 21 1.09 -9.17 15.80
C VAL A 21 0.16 -8.69 16.92
N ASN A 22 -0.36 -7.45 16.84
CA ASN A 22 -1.33 -6.96 17.81
C ASN A 22 -2.66 -7.73 17.74
N ALA A 23 -3.15 -8.05 16.54
CA ALA A 23 -4.37 -8.86 16.36
C ALA A 23 -4.20 -10.28 16.94
N LEU A 24 -3.06 -10.92 16.71
CA LEU A 24 -2.78 -12.25 17.28
C LEU A 24 -2.74 -12.22 18.81
N LYS A 25 -2.12 -11.19 19.41
CA LYS A 25 -2.07 -11.02 20.87
C LYS A 25 -3.46 -10.79 21.49
N ALA A 26 -4.38 -10.19 20.74
CA ALA A 26 -5.75 -9.95 21.18
C ALA A 26 -6.64 -11.22 21.16
N GLY A 27 -6.08 -12.40 20.86
CA GLY A 27 -6.80 -13.67 20.95
C GLY A 27 -7.68 -14.01 19.75
N PHE A 28 -7.47 -13.35 18.61
CA PHE A 28 -8.16 -13.66 17.36
C PHE A 28 -7.69 -15.03 16.81
N SER A 29 -8.17 -16.13 17.37
CA SER A 29 -7.93 -17.52 16.91
C SER A 29 -8.79 -17.88 15.68
N SER A 30 -8.95 -16.94 14.75
CA SER A 30 -9.73 -17.16 13.53
C SER A 30 -8.80 -17.30 12.32
N ILE A 31 -9.25 -17.99 11.27
CA ILE A 31 -8.54 -18.06 9.99
C ILE A 31 -8.65 -16.75 9.19
N LEU A 32 -9.62 -15.90 9.55
CA LEU A 32 -9.92 -14.63 8.88
C LEU A 32 -8.71 -13.68 8.72
N PRO A 33 -7.87 -13.44 9.75
CA PRO A 33 -6.69 -12.58 9.65
C PRO A 33 -5.69 -13.06 8.58
N TYR A 34 -5.53 -14.37 8.43
CA TYR A 34 -4.64 -14.96 7.43
C TYR A 34 -5.19 -14.81 6.01
N VAL A 35 -6.49 -15.01 5.82
CA VAL A 35 -7.14 -14.80 4.51
C VAL A 35 -7.07 -13.33 4.11
N ALA A 36 -7.31 -12.42 5.06
CA ALA A 36 -7.24 -11.00 4.80
C ALA A 36 -5.82 -10.52 4.48
N LEU A 37 -4.79 -11.12 5.09
CA LEU A 37 -3.38 -10.94 4.74
C LEU A 37 -3.12 -11.25 3.25
N VAL A 38 -3.66 -12.38 2.76
CA VAL A 38 -3.53 -12.77 1.35
C VAL A 38 -4.17 -11.73 0.43
N PHE A 39 -5.39 -11.28 0.75
CA PHE A 39 -6.05 -10.23 -0.03
C PHE A 39 -5.29 -8.91 0.00
N LEU A 40 -4.71 -8.55 1.14
CA LEU A 40 -3.96 -7.30 1.28
C LEU A 40 -2.71 -7.29 0.40
N VAL A 41 -1.93 -8.38 0.43
CA VAL A 41 -0.75 -8.55 -0.44
C VAL A 41 -1.18 -8.60 -1.91
N GLY A 42 -2.27 -9.31 -2.20
CA GLY A 42 -2.87 -9.41 -3.52
C GLY A 42 -3.34 -8.07 -4.09
N ALA A 43 -3.68 -7.09 -3.24
CA ALA A 43 -4.09 -5.74 -3.66
C ALA A 43 -2.90 -4.77 -3.78
N VAL A 44 -1.93 -4.84 -2.87
CA VAL A 44 -0.79 -3.91 -2.85
C VAL A 44 0.14 -4.10 -4.06
N ILE A 45 0.46 -5.34 -4.42
CA ILE A 45 1.36 -5.63 -5.54
C ILE A 45 0.83 -5.06 -6.88
N PRO A 46 -0.41 -5.32 -7.32
CA PRO A 46 -0.91 -4.74 -8.55
C PRO A 46 -1.05 -3.22 -8.48
N GLY A 47 -1.39 -2.67 -7.30
CA GLY A 47 -1.39 -1.22 -7.07
C GLY A 47 -0.01 -0.60 -7.36
N CYS A 48 1.04 -1.12 -6.71
CA CYS A 48 2.41 -0.69 -6.94
C CYS A 48 2.84 -0.84 -8.41
N ARG A 49 2.55 -1.98 -9.06
CA ARG A 49 2.90 -2.21 -10.47
C ARG A 49 2.17 -1.28 -11.43
N TRP A 50 0.93 -0.88 -11.13
CA TRP A 50 0.18 0.04 -11.95
C TRP A 50 0.77 1.45 -11.91
N PHE A 51 1.07 1.96 -10.72
CA PHE A 51 1.76 3.25 -10.55
C PHE A 51 3.16 3.23 -11.17
N GLU A 52 3.91 2.14 -10.99
CA GLU A 52 5.24 1.99 -11.57
C GLU A 52 5.18 2.05 -13.11
N ARG A 53 4.35 1.23 -13.76
CA ARG A 53 4.19 1.20 -15.22
C ARG A 53 3.75 2.55 -15.80
N ARG A 54 2.92 3.29 -15.08
CA ARG A 54 2.42 4.60 -15.53
C ARG A 54 3.53 5.65 -15.64
N TRP A 55 4.55 5.58 -14.79
CA TRP A 55 5.64 6.56 -14.75
C TRP A 55 6.96 6.06 -15.34
N LEU A 56 7.12 4.75 -15.57
CA LEU A 56 8.31 4.16 -16.20
C LEU A 56 8.37 4.35 -17.72
N ASN A 57 7.24 4.57 -18.39
CA ASN A 57 7.17 4.70 -19.85
C ASN A 57 7.31 6.15 -20.34
N LEU A 58 7.58 7.11 -19.45
CA LEU A 58 7.84 8.49 -19.85
C LEU A 58 9.26 8.59 -20.42
N ALA A 59 9.40 9.12 -21.63
CA ALA A 59 10.69 9.36 -22.25
C ALA A 59 11.47 10.43 -21.45
N ASP A 60 12.79 10.29 -21.34
CA ASP A 60 13.66 11.15 -20.51
C ASP A 60 13.50 12.67 -20.76
N GLY A 61 13.00 13.07 -21.95
CA GLY A 61 12.70 14.46 -22.29
C GLY A 61 11.47 15.07 -21.61
N ASP A 62 10.46 14.25 -21.27
CA ASP A 62 9.23 14.69 -20.60
C ASP A 62 9.36 14.68 -19.07
N ALA A 63 10.43 14.07 -18.54
CA ALA A 63 10.68 13.99 -17.10
C ALA A 63 10.88 15.36 -16.42
N HIS A 64 11.18 16.40 -17.21
CA HIS A 64 11.35 17.78 -16.74
C HIS A 64 10.13 18.68 -16.99
N ASP A 65 9.03 18.19 -17.56
CA ASP A 65 7.85 19.01 -17.81
C ASP A 65 7.16 19.40 -16.48
N PRO A 66 7.11 20.69 -16.13
CA PRO A 66 6.47 21.16 -14.90
C PRO A 66 4.98 20.77 -14.80
N GLN A 67 4.32 20.51 -15.92
CA GLN A 67 2.90 20.12 -15.96
C GLN A 67 2.65 18.71 -15.42
N LEU A 68 3.62 17.80 -15.56
CA LEU A 68 3.53 16.43 -15.04
C LEU A 68 3.75 16.36 -13.52
N SER A 69 4.35 17.40 -12.91
CA SER A 69 4.65 17.44 -11.48
C SER A 69 3.39 17.34 -10.58
N GLY A 70 2.28 17.94 -10.99
CA GLY A 70 1.01 17.89 -10.26
C GLY A 70 0.36 16.51 -10.29
N ALA A 71 0.37 15.86 -11.46
CA ALA A 71 -0.10 14.49 -11.63
C ALA A 71 0.77 13.47 -10.86
N TYR A 72 2.09 13.70 -10.82
CA TYR A 72 3.04 12.87 -10.09
C TYR A 72 2.78 12.91 -8.58
N ARG A 73 2.57 14.11 -8.02
CA ARG A 73 2.25 14.26 -6.59
C ARG A 73 0.93 13.58 -6.22
N ARG A 74 -0.10 13.69 -7.06
CA ARG A 74 -1.39 13.01 -6.84
C ARG A 74 -1.22 11.49 -6.77
N ASP A 75 -0.39 10.93 -7.64
CA ASP A 75 -0.11 9.51 -7.66
C ASP A 75 0.72 9.03 -6.47
N GLN A 76 1.71 9.81 -6.07
CA GLN A 76 2.44 9.54 -4.82
C GLN A 76 1.48 9.51 -3.63
N ILE A 77 0.60 10.50 -3.51
CA ILE A 77 -0.41 10.54 -2.44
C ILE A 77 -1.31 9.31 -2.53
N ALA A 78 -1.80 8.95 -3.71
CA ALA A 78 -2.65 7.77 -3.89
C ALA A 78 -1.93 6.46 -3.49
N LEU A 79 -0.65 6.33 -3.84
CA LEU A 79 0.18 5.18 -3.46
C LEU A 79 0.38 5.10 -1.95
N TRP A 80 0.66 6.22 -1.28
CA TRP A 80 0.78 6.28 0.17
C TRP A 80 -0.54 6.00 0.89
N VAL A 81 -1.65 6.55 0.37
CA VAL A 81 -3.00 6.26 0.86
C VAL A 81 -3.34 4.77 0.69
N LEU A 82 -2.96 4.14 -0.41
CA LEU A 82 -3.16 2.71 -0.60
C LEU A 82 -2.32 1.89 0.39
N ALA A 83 -1.02 2.21 0.49
CA ALA A 83 -0.06 1.48 1.32
C ALA A 83 -0.37 1.55 2.82
N ILE A 84 -0.88 2.69 3.31
CA ILE A 84 -1.26 2.85 4.72
C ILE A 84 -2.74 2.51 4.92
N GLY A 85 -3.60 2.95 4.00
CA GLY A 85 -5.04 2.83 4.12
C GLY A 85 -5.52 1.39 4.07
N LEU A 86 -4.97 0.53 3.20
CA LEU A 86 -5.33 -0.89 3.15
C LEU A 86 -5.13 -1.59 4.51
N PRO A 87 -3.91 -1.62 5.10
CA PRO A 87 -3.68 -2.27 6.38
C PRO A 87 -4.50 -1.66 7.53
N VAL A 88 -4.66 -0.33 7.56
CA VAL A 88 -5.47 0.36 8.57
C VAL A 88 -6.95 -0.02 8.44
N LEU A 89 -7.51 0.04 7.24
CA LEU A 89 -8.91 -0.30 6.97
C LEU A 89 -9.20 -1.74 7.38
N LEU A 90 -8.33 -2.67 7.02
CA LEU A 90 -8.46 -4.08 7.36
C LEU A 90 -8.44 -4.31 8.87
N THR A 91 -7.50 -3.65 9.56
CA THR A 91 -7.38 -3.75 11.02
C THR A 91 -8.58 -3.13 11.74
N ALA A 92 -9.08 -1.99 11.25
CA ALA A 92 -10.29 -1.37 11.78
C ALA A 92 -11.52 -2.26 11.59
N LEU A 93 -11.69 -2.85 10.40
CA LEU A 93 -12.77 -3.80 10.13
C LEU A 93 -12.74 -4.98 11.10
N PHE A 94 -11.56 -5.57 11.32
CA PHE A 94 -11.41 -6.64 12.30
C PHE A 94 -11.77 -6.24 13.71
N LYS A 95 -11.34 -5.06 14.16
CA LYS A 95 -11.65 -4.54 15.49
C LYS A 95 -13.14 -4.20 15.66
N THR A 96 -13.85 -3.89 14.57
CA THR A 96 -15.30 -3.62 14.65
C THR A 96 -16.16 -4.88 14.60
N MET A 97 -15.65 -5.96 14.00
CA MET A 97 -16.39 -7.22 13.84
C MET A 97 -16.25 -8.18 15.02
N PHE A 98 -15.21 -8.03 15.85
CA PHE A 98 -14.89 -8.89 16.99
C PHE A 98 -14.57 -8.03 18.21
#